data_AF-G9MGA9-F1
#
_entry.id   AF-G9MGA9-F1
#
_cell.length_a   1.000
_cell.length_b   1.000
_cell.length_c   1.000
_cell.angle_alpha   90.00
_cell.angle_beta   90.00
_cell.angle_gamma   90.00
#
_symmetry.space_group_name_H-M   'P 1'
#
loop_
_entity.id
_entity.type
_entity.pdbx_description
1 polymer ?
#
loop_
_entity_poly.entity_id
_entity_poly.type
_entity_poly.pdbx_seq_one_letter_code
_entity_poly.pdbx_strand_id
1 'polypeptide(L)'
;VPWPGNTYTIQVKGSGEVIATWVGQVYVRGPAGIMKETTHWLCVEANGYFGFFNKYTNKYLSFQDDLVPTDRMQATSTFGSSQLFLPRRHPEGGYQLLVPASNNTLKQVATLNDGETLITRLHAGVIWEFI
;
A
#
# COMPACT_ATOMS: atom_id res chain seq x y z
N VAL A 1 1.85 4.98 -14.15
CA VAL A 1 2.14 3.92 -13.16
C VAL A 1 3.33 4.42 -12.34
N PRO A 2 3.46 4.16 -11.03
CA PRO A 2 4.69 4.52 -10.32
C PRO A 2 5.90 3.89 -11.01
N TRP A 3 7.03 4.58 -10.98
CA TRP A 3 8.25 4.14 -11.65
C TRP A 3 9.24 3.56 -10.64
N PRO A 4 9.81 2.36 -10.86
CA PRO A 4 10.81 1.79 -9.97
C PRO A 4 12.01 2.71 -9.77
N GLY A 5 12.51 2.80 -8.54
CA GLY A 5 13.59 3.71 -8.16
C GLY A 5 13.11 5.08 -7.66
N ASN A 6 11.88 5.49 -7.97
CA ASN A 6 11.31 6.72 -7.44
C ASN A 6 10.72 6.51 -6.04
N THR A 7 10.70 7.60 -5.26
CA THR A 7 10.06 7.63 -3.95
C THR A 7 8.76 8.39 -4.06
N TYR A 8 7.70 7.84 -3.48
CA TYR A 8 6.37 8.43 -3.52
C TYR A 8 5.78 8.55 -2.13
N THR A 9 4.91 9.54 -1.96
CA THR A 9 3.82 9.45 -0.98
C THR A 9 2.63 8.79 -1.65
N ILE A 10 2.08 7.75 -1.03
CA ILE A 10 0.91 7.03 -1.54
C ILE A 10 -0.31 7.56 -0.81
N GLN A 11 -1.18 8.26 -1.54
CA GLN A 11 -2.26 9.08 -0.99
C GLN A 11 -3.63 8.60 -1.46
N VAL A 12 -4.64 8.63 -0.59
CA VAL A 12 -6.04 8.47 -0.95
C VAL A 12 -6.48 9.67 -1.79
N LYS A 13 -6.92 9.39 -3.01
CA LYS A 13 -7.43 10.42 -3.92
C LYS A 13 -8.66 11.10 -3.32
N GLY A 14 -8.64 12.43 -3.27
CA GLY A 14 -9.76 13.25 -2.79
C GLY A 14 -9.66 13.64 -1.31
N SER A 15 -9.26 12.73 -0.41
CA SER A 15 -9.13 13.05 1.02
C SER A 15 -7.74 13.57 1.41
N GLY A 16 -6.69 13.16 0.70
CA GLY A 16 -5.32 13.56 1.02
C GLY A 16 -4.64 12.71 2.10
N GLU A 17 -5.30 11.67 2.59
CA GLU A 17 -4.73 10.78 3.61
C GLU A 17 -3.65 9.88 3.01
N VAL A 18 -2.57 9.64 3.73
CA VAL A 18 -1.38 8.97 3.19
C VAL A 18 -1.11 7.65 3.91
N ILE A 19 -0.58 6.67 3.18
CA ILE A 19 -0.05 5.44 3.78
C ILE A 19 1.23 5.78 4.54
N ALA A 20 1.25 5.47 5.83
CA ALA A 20 2.40 5.69 6.71
C ALA A 20 2.74 4.41 7.49
N THR A 21 3.97 4.34 8.00
CA THR A 21 4.45 3.20 8.80
C THR A 21 5.11 3.64 10.11
N TRP A 22 4.77 2.96 11.21
CA TRP A 22 5.44 3.17 12.49
C TRP A 22 5.51 1.87 13.27
N VAL A 23 6.70 1.50 13.74
CA VAL A 23 6.94 0.31 14.59
C VAL A 23 6.29 -0.96 14.01
N GLY A 24 6.41 -1.16 12.68
CA GLY A 24 5.87 -2.34 11.98
C GLY A 24 4.38 -2.29 11.66
N GLN A 25 3.65 -1.27 12.12
CA GLN A 25 2.25 -1.04 11.77
C GLN A 25 2.14 -0.13 10.55
N VAL A 26 1.08 -0.34 9.77
CA VAL A 26 0.72 0.54 8.65
C VAL A 26 -0.66 1.12 8.91
N TYR A 27 -0.81 2.40 8.61
CA TYR A 27 -2.05 3.13 8.76
C TYR A 27 -2.19 4.18 7.66
N VAL A 28 -3.41 4.66 7.48
CA VAL A 28 -3.76 5.77 6.61
C VAL A 28 -4.16 6.95 7.48
N ARG A 29 -3.55 8.11 7.31
CA ARG A 29 -3.92 9.30 8.09
C ARG A 29 -3.66 10.57 7.30
N GLY A 30 -4.34 11.64 7.70
CA GLY A 30 -4.03 12.97 7.21
C GLY A 30 -2.56 13.34 7.47
N PRO A 31 -1.91 14.14 6.60
CA PRO A 31 -0.48 14.42 6.67
C PRO A 31 -0.06 15.25 7.90
N ALA A 32 -1.01 15.89 8.58
CA ALA A 32 -0.75 16.72 9.75
C ALA A 32 -0.28 15.87 10.95
N GLY A 33 0.86 16.24 11.54
CA GLY A 33 1.38 15.59 12.74
C GLY A 33 2.07 14.23 12.53
N ILE A 34 2.26 13.80 11.27
CA ILE A 34 3.01 12.59 10.94
C ILE A 34 4.44 12.96 10.52
N MET A 35 5.42 12.17 10.96
CA MET A 35 6.80 12.28 10.47
C MET A 35 6.84 11.97 8.98
N LYS A 36 7.28 12.92 8.15
CA LYS A 36 7.24 12.80 6.69
C LYS A 36 8.03 11.57 6.19
N GLU A 37 9.09 11.21 6.90
CA GLU A 37 9.94 10.07 6.60
C GLU A 37 9.19 8.74 6.64
N THR A 38 8.12 8.63 7.43
CA THR A 38 7.31 7.41 7.53
C THR A 38 6.30 7.26 6.40
N THR A 39 6.12 8.29 5.58
CA THR A 39 5.16 8.31 4.45
C THR A 39 5.84 8.15 3.09
N HIS A 40 7.18 8.14 3.06
CA HIS A 40 7.96 7.97 1.85
C HIS A 40 8.18 6.49 1.51
N TRP A 41 7.71 6.08 0.34
CA TRP A 41 7.80 4.71 -0.13
C TRP A 41 8.62 4.68 -1.43
N LEU A 42 9.81 4.10 -1.36
CA LEU A 42 10.60 3.75 -2.54
C LEU A 42 9.86 2.66 -3.30
N CYS A 43 9.48 2.97 -4.54
CA CYS A 43 8.96 1.98 -5.46
C CYS A 43 10.11 1.07 -5.92
N VAL A 44 9.97 -0.23 -5.69
CA VAL A 44 10.90 -1.27 -6.15
C VAL A 44 10.18 -2.22 -7.11
N GLU A 45 10.92 -2.96 -7.91
CA GLU A 45 10.36 -3.95 -8.85
C GLU A 45 10.91 -5.33 -8.54
N ALA A 46 10.04 -6.34 -8.63
CA ALA A 46 10.42 -7.75 -8.53
C ALA A 46 9.39 -8.62 -9.26
N ASN A 47 9.87 -9.52 -10.13
CA ASN A 47 9.03 -10.50 -10.85
C ASN A 47 7.85 -9.88 -11.62
N GLY A 48 8.01 -8.67 -12.17
CA GLY A 48 6.95 -7.95 -12.88
C GLY A 48 5.88 -7.30 -11.97
N TYR A 49 6.10 -7.33 -10.66
CA TYR A 49 5.30 -6.63 -9.65
C TYR A 49 6.09 -5.49 -9.03
N PHE A 50 5.38 -4.64 -8.30
CA PHE A 50 5.96 -3.54 -7.54
C PHE A 50 6.02 -3.87 -6.06
N GLY A 51 6.98 -3.26 -5.38
CA GLY A 51 7.08 -3.20 -3.94
C GLY A 51 7.19 -1.76 -3.48
N PHE A 52 6.89 -1.52 -2.20
CA PHE A 52 6.97 -0.21 -1.58
C PHE A 52 7.80 -0.30 -0.31
N PHE A 53 8.99 0.30 -0.33
CA PHE A 53 9.96 0.23 0.74
C PHE A 53 10.14 1.58 1.42
N ASN A 54 9.87 1.65 2.71
CA ASN A 54 10.17 2.82 3.52
C ASN A 54 11.60 2.73 4.05
N LYS A 55 12.49 3.59 3.52
CA LYS A 55 13.92 3.63 3.89
C LYS A 55 14.16 3.99 5.36
N TYR A 56 13.31 4.83 5.93
CA TYR A 56 13.48 5.33 7.30
C TYR A 56 13.21 4.24 8.35
N THR A 57 12.11 3.50 8.18
CA THR A 57 11.74 2.38 9.07
C THR A 57 12.43 1.07 8.69
N ASN A 58 13.08 1.01 7.51
CA ASN A 58 13.66 -0.19 6.93
C ASN A 58 12.62 -1.32 6.80
N LYS A 59 11.44 -0.97 6.27
CA LYS A 59 10.31 -1.88 6.09
C LYS A 59 9.65 -1.77 4.73
N TYR A 60 9.15 -2.88 4.24
CA TYR A 60 8.27 -2.99 3.08
C TYR A 60 6.81 -2.94 3.52
N LEU A 61 5.98 -2.28 2.72
CA LEU A 61 4.53 -2.38 2.79
C LEU A 61 4.13 -3.83 2.47
N SER A 62 3.28 -4.40 3.31
CA SER A 62 2.89 -5.80 3.23
C SER A 62 1.39 -5.96 3.38
N PHE A 63 0.81 -6.84 2.59
CA PHE A 63 -0.48 -7.43 2.93
C PHE A 63 -0.26 -8.72 3.74
N GLN A 64 -1.34 -9.27 4.28
CA GLN A 64 -1.31 -10.59 4.88
C GLN A 64 -1.84 -11.59 3.85
N ASP A 65 -1.18 -12.75 3.76
CA ASP A 65 -1.70 -13.84 2.94
C ASP A 65 -3.06 -14.33 3.46
N ASP A 66 -3.78 -15.02 2.59
CA ASP A 66 -5.13 -15.51 2.86
C ASP A 66 -5.18 -16.69 3.85
N LEU A 67 -4.02 -17.19 4.28
CA LEU A 67 -3.91 -18.23 5.32
C LEU A 67 -4.12 -17.66 6.72
N VAL A 68 -3.95 -16.35 6.90
CA VAL A 68 -4.22 -15.69 8.18
C VAL A 68 -5.57 -14.97 8.09
N PRO A 69 -6.44 -15.10 9.12
CA PRO A 69 -7.79 -14.55 9.10
C PRO A 69 -7.81 -13.03 9.39
N THR A 70 -6.98 -12.27 8.68
CA THR A 70 -6.94 -10.81 8.76
C THR A 70 -6.66 -10.23 7.38
N ASP A 71 -7.43 -9.22 7.02
CA ASP A 71 -7.19 -8.44 5.80
C ASP A 71 -6.28 -7.23 6.06
N ARG A 72 -5.84 -7.01 7.31
CA ARG A 72 -5.03 -5.83 7.69
C ARG A 72 -3.65 -5.88 7.04
N MET A 73 -3.20 -4.72 6.57
CA MET A 73 -1.84 -4.53 6.09
C MET A 73 -0.88 -4.23 7.22
N GLN A 74 0.41 -4.50 6.98
CA GLN A 74 1.49 -4.33 7.95
C GLN A 74 2.79 -3.91 7.25
N ALA A 75 3.85 -3.72 8.03
CA ALA A 75 5.18 -3.42 7.54
C ALA A 75 6.20 -4.49 8.00
N THR A 76 6.96 -5.07 7.07
CA THR A 76 7.92 -6.15 7.35
C THR A 76 9.34 -5.79 6.88
N SER A 77 10.36 -6.43 7.43
CA SER A 77 11.76 -6.23 6.98
C SER A 77 12.17 -7.11 5.80
N THR A 78 11.32 -8.06 5.38
CA THR A 78 11.61 -8.99 4.29
C THR A 78 10.78 -8.66 3.05
N PHE A 79 11.30 -9.02 1.88
CA PHE A 79 10.59 -8.89 0.62
C PHE A 79 10.28 -10.28 0.06
N GLY A 80 9.00 -10.53 -0.22
CA GLY A 80 8.48 -11.80 -0.73
C GLY A 80 7.09 -11.62 -1.34
N SER A 81 6.32 -12.71 -1.41
CA SER A 81 5.00 -12.74 -2.06
C SER A 81 4.00 -11.73 -1.48
N SER A 82 4.05 -11.51 -0.17
CA SER A 82 3.15 -10.59 0.54
C SER A 82 3.51 -9.10 0.41
N GLN A 83 4.53 -8.75 -0.37
CA GLN A 83 4.95 -7.37 -0.66
C GLN A 83 4.82 -7.03 -2.16
N LEU A 84 4.16 -7.88 -2.93
CA LEU A 84 3.91 -7.70 -4.36
C LEU A 84 2.63 -6.90 -4.59
N PHE A 85 2.73 -5.82 -5.36
CA PHE A 85 1.64 -4.93 -5.69
C PHE A 85 1.54 -4.72 -7.20
N LEU A 86 0.32 -4.48 -7.66
CA LEU A 86 0.00 -4.16 -9.05
C LEU A 86 -0.83 -2.87 -9.10
N PRO A 87 -0.20 -1.72 -9.39
CA PRO A 87 -0.90 -0.47 -9.64
C PRO A 87 -1.62 -0.53 -11.00
N ARG A 88 -2.94 -0.38 -11.01
CA ARG A 88 -3.77 -0.33 -12.22
C ARG A 88 -4.39 1.05 -12.38
N ARG A 89 -4.17 1.71 -13.53
CA ARG A 89 -4.75 3.03 -13.80
C ARG A 89 -6.28 2.97 -13.72
N HIS A 90 -6.90 3.90 -13.00
CA HIS A 90 -8.35 4.00 -12.92
C HIS A 90 -8.89 4.99 -14.00
N PRO A 91 -10.06 4.73 -14.62
CA PRO A 91 -10.63 5.63 -15.63
C PRO A 91 -10.86 7.06 -15.13
N GLU A 92 -11.19 7.22 -13.85
CA GLU A 92 -11.38 8.54 -13.23
C GLU A 92 -10.04 9.24 -12.88
N GLY A 93 -8.90 8.62 -13.18
CA GLY A 93 -7.57 9.05 -12.74
C GLY A 93 -7.17 8.46 -11.39
N GLY A 94 -5.87 8.54 -11.06
CA GLY A 94 -5.29 7.79 -9.94
C GLY A 94 -5.11 6.31 -10.28
N TYR A 95 -4.96 5.45 -9.28
CA TYR A 95 -4.69 4.03 -9.43
C TYR A 95 -5.46 3.19 -8.43
N GLN A 96 -5.98 2.05 -8.87
CA GLN A 96 -6.24 0.95 -7.95
C GLN A 96 -4.92 0.30 -7.60
N LEU A 97 -4.72 0.02 -6.31
CA LEU A 97 -3.57 -0.74 -5.85
C LEU A 97 -4.03 -2.16 -5.55
N LEU A 98 -3.51 -3.14 -6.29
CA LEU A 98 -3.93 -4.53 -6.21
C LEU A 98 -2.83 -5.40 -5.59
N VAL A 99 -3.23 -6.49 -4.94
CA VAL A 99 -2.32 -7.51 -4.41
C VAL A 99 -2.74 -8.90 -4.91
N PRO A 100 -1.77 -9.79 -5.20
CA PRO A 100 -2.07 -11.20 -5.46
C PRO A 100 -2.69 -11.88 -4.24
N ALA A 101 -3.75 -12.66 -4.46
CA ALA A 101 -4.33 -13.56 -3.48
C ALA A 101 -4.50 -14.96 -4.09
N SER A 102 -4.91 -15.95 -3.29
CA SER A 102 -5.13 -17.31 -3.77
C SER A 102 -6.17 -17.39 -4.89
N ASN A 103 -6.21 -18.55 -5.55
CA ASN A 103 -7.18 -18.86 -6.61
C ASN A 103 -7.15 -17.87 -7.79
N ASN A 104 -5.96 -17.37 -8.12
CA ASN A 104 -5.75 -16.40 -9.21
C ASN A 104 -6.58 -15.12 -9.04
N THR A 105 -6.80 -14.69 -7.80
CA THR A 105 -7.56 -13.48 -7.50
C THR A 105 -6.66 -12.29 -7.22
N LEU A 106 -7.19 -11.09 -7.45
CA LEU A 106 -6.57 -9.84 -7.03
C LEU A 106 -7.49 -9.16 -6.01
N LYS A 107 -6.95 -8.87 -4.83
CA LYS A 107 -7.62 -8.00 -3.86
C LYS A 107 -7.17 -6.55 -4.08
N GLN A 108 -8.06 -5.61 -3.83
CA GLN A 108 -7.80 -4.18 -3.81
C GLN A 108 -7.37 -3.75 -2.41
N VAL A 109 -6.36 -2.87 -2.34
CA VAL A 109 -6.02 -2.14 -1.13
C VAL A 109 -7.09 -1.07 -0.86
N ALA A 110 -7.60 -1.04 0.36
CA ALA A 110 -8.70 -0.17 0.78
C ALA A 110 -8.50 0.30 2.22
N THR A 111 -9.29 1.29 2.64
CA THR A 111 -9.40 1.71 4.04
C THR A 111 -10.68 1.14 4.66
N LEU A 112 -10.64 0.86 5.97
CA LEU A 112 -11.87 0.63 6.75
C LEU A 112 -12.57 1.94 7.06
N ASN A 113 -13.81 1.85 7.54
CA ASN A 113 -14.63 3.00 7.92
C ASN A 113 -14.05 3.83 9.08
N ASP A 114 -13.06 3.29 9.80
CA ASP A 114 -12.30 4.04 10.81
C ASP A 114 -11.36 5.08 10.19
N GLY A 115 -11.18 5.08 8.86
CA GLY A 115 -10.29 5.97 8.11
C GLY A 115 -8.81 5.66 8.29
N GLU A 116 -8.44 4.90 9.33
CA GLU A 116 -7.04 4.67 9.69
C GLU A 116 -6.52 3.31 9.26
N THR A 117 -7.37 2.29 9.24
CA THR A 117 -6.92 0.94 8.99
C THR A 117 -6.83 0.66 7.49
N LEU A 118 -5.63 0.29 7.04
CA LEU A 118 -5.39 -0.22 5.69
C LEU A 118 -5.67 -1.73 5.63
N ILE A 119 -6.51 -2.14 4.68
CA ILE A 119 -6.90 -3.53 4.46
C ILE A 119 -6.79 -3.94 2.99
N THR A 120 -6.96 -5.23 2.73
CA THR A 120 -7.20 -5.76 1.39
C THR A 120 -8.63 -6.33 1.27
N ARG A 121 -9.29 -6.14 0.14
CA ARG A 121 -10.64 -6.68 -0.10
C ARG A 121 -10.89 -6.97 -1.58
N LEU A 122 -11.79 -7.90 -1.89
CA LEU A 122 -12.07 -8.25 -3.30
C LEU A 122 -12.67 -7.09 -4.11
N HIS A 123 -13.53 -6.28 -3.48
CA HIS A 123 -14.30 -5.24 -4.15
C HIS A 123 -14.25 -3.91 -3.39
N ALA A 124 -14.70 -2.85 -4.06
CA ALA A 124 -14.77 -1.51 -3.49
C ALA A 124 -13.41 -0.96 -3.02
N GLY A 125 -12.32 -1.07 -3.78
CA GLY A 125 -11.05 -0.47 -3.35
C GLY A 125 -11.11 1.06 -3.15
N VAL A 126 -9.99 1.61 -2.67
CA VAL A 126 -9.75 3.05 -2.69
C VAL A 126 -8.90 3.40 -3.92
N ILE A 127 -9.07 4.61 -4.45
CA ILE A 127 -8.21 5.13 -5.52
C ILE A 127 -7.03 5.87 -4.90
N TRP A 128 -5.84 5.51 -5.33
CA TRP A 128 -4.57 6.01 -4.82
C TRP A 128 -3.89 6.94 -5.82
N GLU A 129 -3.16 7.92 -5.30
CA GLU A 129 -2.25 8.79 -6.02
C GLU A 129 -0.81 8.51 -5.55
N PHE A 130 0.12 8.51 -6.51
CA PHE A 130 1.55 8.41 -6.25
C PHE A 130 2.14 9.79 -6.54
N ILE A 131 2.52 10.51 -5.49
CA ILE A 131 3.00 11.90 -5.53
C ILE A 131 4.48 11.92 -5.21
#